data_AF-A0A2R6IPD2-F1
#
_entry.id   AF-A0A2R6IPD2-F1
#
_cell.length_a   1.000
_cell.length_b   1.000
_cell.length_c   1.000
_cell.angle_alpha   90.00
_cell.angle_beta   90.00
_cell.angle_gamma   90.00
#
_symmetry.space_group_name_H-M   'P 1'
#
loop_
_entity.id
_entity.type
_entity.pdbx_description
1 polymer ?
#
loop_
_entity_poly.entity_id
_entity_poly.type
_entity_poly.pdbx_seq_one_letter_code
_entity_poly.pdbx_strand_id
1 'polypeptide(L)' 'MSTSIRISDETKRKLEALKRDGESFDDLLNRIAVDRTERDVRELAGFGDEGLAEHMEGKREELNESLEERKQG' A
#
# COMPACT_ATOMS: atom_id res chain seq x y z
N MET A 1 5.47 -25.62 -4.39
CA MET A 1 5.44 -25.83 -2.94
C MET A 1 4.25 -25.08 -2.37
N SER A 2 3.54 -25.62 -1.38
CA SER A 2 2.39 -24.96 -0.75
C SER A 2 2.81 -24.45 0.62
N THR A 3 2.63 -23.15 0.87
CA THR A 3 2.89 -22.51 2.17
C THR A 3 1.56 -22.12 2.79
N SER A 4 1.37 -22.38 4.08
CA SER A 4 0.15 -21.99 4.79
C SER A 4 0.37 -20.71 5.59
N ILE A 5 -0.53 -19.74 5.41
CA ILE A 5 -0.53 -18.47 6.15
C ILE A 5 -1.76 -18.47 7.05
N ARG A 6 -1.60 -18.08 8.32
CA ARG A 6 -2.74 -17.89 9.23
C ARG A 6 -3.30 -16.49 9.06
N ILE A 7 -4.61 -16.41 8.88
CA ILE A 7 -5.37 -15.16 8.77
C ILE A 7 -6.53 -15.20 9.77
N SER A 8 -7.08 -14.03 10.10
CA SER A 8 -8.30 -13.97 10.89
C SER A 8 -9.51 -14.47 10.10
N ASP A 9 -10.54 -14.95 10.79
CA ASP A 9 -11.80 -15.37 10.17
C ASP A 9 -12.51 -14.23 9.45
N GLU A 10 -12.32 -12.99 9.94
CA GLU A 10 -12.80 -11.80 9.25
C GLU A 10 -12.14 -11.63 7.88
N THR A 11 -10.81 -11.73 7.81
CA THR A 11 -10.06 -11.64 6.54
C THR A 11 -10.45 -12.78 5.61
N LYS A 12 -10.64 -13.99 6.12
CA LYS A 12 -11.10 -15.13 5.33
C LYS A 12 -12.46 -14.84 4.66
N ARG A 13 -13.43 -14.29 5.40
CA ARG A 13 -14.75 -13.92 4.85
C ARG A 13 -14.65 -12.86 3.75
N LYS A 14 -13.76 -11.87 3.92
CA LYS A 14 -13.50 -10.87 2.88
C LYS A 14 -12.92 -11.50 1.62
N LEU A 15 -12.00 -12.45 1.75
CA LEU A 15 -11.46 -13.19 0.62
C LEU A 15 -12.51 -14.05 -0.09
N GLU A 16 -13.41 -14.71 0.65
CA GLU A 16 -14.52 -15.46 0.07
C GLU A 16 -15.47 -14.58 -0.76
N ALA A 17 -15.74 -13.35 -0.31
CA ALA A 17 -16.57 -12.42 -1.07
C ALA A 17 -15.92 -11.93 -2.38
N LEU A 18 -14.58 -11.96 -2.48
CA LEU A 18 -13.82 -11.51 -3.65
C LEU A 18 -13.49 -12.66 -4.63
N LYS A 19 -13.75 -13.89 -4.22
CA LYS A 19 -13.48 -15.11 -4.96
C LYS A 19 -14.54 -15.32 -6.04
N ARG A 20 -14.11 -15.66 -7.26
CA ARG A 20 -15.01 -16.01 -8.37
C ARG A 20 -15.47 -17.47 -8.27
N ASP A 21 -16.56 -17.79 -8.94
CA ASP A 21 -17.07 -19.17 -9.01
C ASP A 21 -16.00 -20.12 -9.56
N GLY A 22 -15.67 -21.15 -8.77
CA GLY A 22 -14.65 -22.16 -9.13
C GLY A 22 -13.19 -21.75 -8.93
N GLU A 23 -12.89 -20.53 -8.48
CA GLU A 23 -11.51 -20.03 -8.25
C GLU A 23 -10.90 -20.66 -6.97
N SER A 24 -9.58 -20.88 -6.88
CA SER A 24 -8.92 -21.22 -5.61
C SER A 24 -8.62 -19.97 -4.77
N PHE A 25 -8.35 -20.12 -3.48
CA PHE A 25 -7.76 -19.01 -2.71
C PHE A 25 -6.37 -18.63 -3.23
N ASP A 26 -5.59 -19.60 -3.72
CA ASP A 26 -4.29 -19.32 -4.33
C ASP A 26 -4.43 -18.51 -5.61
N ASP A 27 -5.43 -18.80 -6.44
CA ASP A 27 -5.69 -18.05 -7.67
C ASP A 27 -6.14 -16.62 -7.37
N LEU A 28 -7.02 -16.45 -6.37
CA LEU A 28 -7.43 -15.15 -5.86
C LEU A 28 -6.22 -14.34 -5.34
N LEU A 29 -5.37 -14.98 -4.51
CA LEU A 29 -4.20 -14.33 -3.94
C LEU A 29 -3.19 -13.96 -5.03
N ASN A 30 -2.96 -14.84 -6.01
CA ASN A 30 -2.13 -14.52 -7.17
C ASN A 30 -2.71 -13.36 -7.96
N ARG A 31 -4.03 -13.29 -8.19
CA ARG A 31 -4.66 -12.17 -8.88
C ARG A 31 -4.47 -10.84 -8.13
N ILE A 32 -4.73 -10.82 -6.82
CA ILE A 32 -4.57 -9.62 -5.99
C ILE A 32 -3.09 -9.21 -5.90
N ALA A 33 -2.17 -10.18 -5.84
CA ALA A 33 -0.74 -9.95 -5.78
C ALA A 33 -0.13 -9.61 -7.15
N VAL A 34 -0.77 -9.98 -8.27
CA VAL A 34 -0.34 -9.60 -9.62
C VAL A 34 -0.87 -8.22 -9.99
N ASP A 35 -2.09 -7.86 -9.56
CA ASP A 35 -2.63 -6.49 -9.66
C ASP A 35 -1.87 -5.48 -8.78
N ARG A 36 -1.08 -5.95 -7.81
CA ARG A 36 -0.15 -5.16 -7.02
C ARG A 36 1.24 -5.74 -7.20
N THR A 37 1.92 -5.34 -8.27
CA THR A 37 3.29 -5.79 -8.51
C THR A 37 4.16 -5.57 -7.27
N GLU A 38 5.25 -6.32 -7.12
CA GLU A 38 6.18 -6.12 -6.01
C GLU A 38 6.69 -4.67 -5.89
N ARG A 39 6.61 -3.89 -6.98
CA ARG A 39 6.77 -2.44 -7.01
C ARG A 39 5.69 -1.70 -6.23
N ASP A 40 4.41 -1.98 -6.48
CA ASP A 40 3.28 -1.33 -5.79
C ASP A 40 3.27 -1.64 -4.28
N VAL A 41 3.68 -2.84 -3.88
CA VAL A 41 3.79 -3.19 -2.45
C VAL A 41 4.96 -2.46 -1.78
N ARG A 42 6.10 -2.26 -2.48
CA ARG A 42 7.21 -1.44 -2.00
C ARG A 42 6.84 0.04 -1.89
N GLU A 43 6.07 0.54 -2.84
CA GLU A 43 5.59 1.93 -2.90
C GLU A 43 4.55 2.19 -1.79
N LEU A 44 3.59 1.29 -1.57
CA LEU A 44 2.60 1.40 -0.49
C LEU A 44 3.20 1.21 0.92
N ALA A 45 4.23 0.38 1.05
CA ALA A 45 4.83 0.09 2.36
C ALA A 45 5.84 1.14 2.80
N GLY A 46 6.15 2.16 1.99
CA GLY A 46 7.03 3.28 2.38
C GLY A 46 8.48 2.87 2.65
N PHE A 47 8.89 1.67 2.23
CA PHE A 47 10.23 1.12 2.48
C PHE A 47 11.19 1.26 1.30
N GLY A 48 10.79 1.91 0.19
CA GLY A 48 11.49 1.72 -1.08
C GLY A 48 11.73 2.93 -1.97
N ASP A 49 11.45 4.16 -1.55
CA ASP A 49 11.74 5.31 -2.41
C ASP A 49 12.96 6.09 -1.90
N GLU A 50 14.08 5.93 -2.61
CA GLU A 50 15.25 6.81 -2.53
C GLU A 50 14.82 8.16 -3.11
N GLY A 51 14.15 8.97 -2.28
CA GLY A 51 13.53 10.23 -2.69
C GLY A 51 12.32 10.65 -1.82
N LEU A 52 11.70 9.73 -1.07
CA LEU A 52 10.58 10.07 -0.18
C LEU A 52 10.99 11.04 0.94
N ALA A 53 12.22 10.90 1.44
CA ALA A 53 12.78 11.82 2.43
C ALA A 53 12.90 13.25 1.86
N GLU A 54 13.45 13.40 0.66
CA GLU A 54 13.57 14.69 -0.04
C GLU A 54 12.19 15.27 -0.37
N HIS A 55 11.24 14.43 -0.81
CA HIS A 55 9.89 14.89 -1.12
C HIS A 55 9.09 15.29 0.13
N MET A 56 9.31 14.62 1.27
CA MET A 56 8.75 15.05 2.56
C MET A 56 9.39 16.34 3.04
N GLU A 57 10.70 16.51 2.85
CA GLU A 57 11.43 17.73 3.21
C GLU A 57 10.94 18.94 2.41
N GLY A 58 10.82 18.81 1.09
CA GLY A 58 10.30 19.87 0.21
C GLY A 58 8.86 20.28 0.57
N LYS A 59 7.96 19.32 0.83
CA LYS A 59 6.61 19.64 1.31
C LYS A 59 6.60 20.36 2.66
N ARG A 60 7.57 20.07 3.52
CA ARG A 60 7.68 20.71 4.85
C ARG A 60 8.19 22.14 4.73
N GLU A 61 9.12 22.40 3.82
CA GLU A 61 9.59 23.75 3.50
C GLU A 61 8.47 24.60 2.90
N GLU A 62 7.76 24.09 1.89
CA GLU A 62 6.63 24.80 1.25
C GLU A 62 5.54 25.16 2.28
N LEU A 63 5.20 24.22 3.17
CA LEU A 63 4.24 24.47 4.24
C LEU A 63 4.75 25.55 5.21
N ASN A 64 6.02 25.47 5.64
CA ASN A 64 6.59 26.47 6.54
C ASN A 64 6.62 27.86 5.89
N GLU A 65 6.99 27.96 4.62
CA GLU A 65 7.02 29.23 3.89
C GLU A 65 5.63 29.85 3.83
N SER A 66 4.60 29.07 3.46
CA SER A 66 3.21 29.53 3.42
C SER A 66 2.66 29.96 4.80
N LEU A 67 3.18 29.38 5.89
CA LEU A 67 2.79 29.73 7.25
C LEU A 67 3.49 31.01 7.72
N GLU A 68 4.76 31.21 7.35
CA GLU A 68 5.52 32.43 7.66
C GLU A 68 5.02 33.63 6.84
N GLU A 69 4.62 33.43 5.57
CA GLU A 69 3.95 34.46 4.75
C GLU A 69 2.63 34.93 5.40
N ARG A 70 1.84 34.01 5.96
CA ARG A 70 0.60 34.35 6.68
C ARG A 70 0.85 35.03 8.02
N LYS A 71 2.03 34.88 8.60
CA LYS A 71 2.40 35.45 9.91
C LYS A 71 2.93 36.88 9.80
N GLN A 72 3.41 37.26 8.61
CA GLN A 72 4.00 38.58 8.32
C GLN A 72 3.02 39.54 7.61
N GLY A 73 1.83 39.07 7.25
CA GLY A 73 0.73 39.87 6.69
C GLY A 73 -0.27 40.39 7.72
#